data_AF-A0A3N1H0Z4-F1
#
_entry.id   AF-A0A3N1H0Z4-F1
#
_cell.length_a   1.000
_cell.length_b   1.000
_cell.length_c   1.000
_cell.angle_alpha   90.00
_cell.angle_beta   90.00
_cell.angle_gamma   90.00
#
_symmetry.space_group_name_H-M   'P 1'
#
loop_
_entity.id
_entity.type
_entity.pdbx_description
1 polymer ?
#
loop_
_entity_poly.entity_id
_entity_poly.type
_entity_poly.pdbx_seq_one_letter_code
_entity_poly.pdbx_strand_id
1 'polypeptide(L)'
;MIEVERRKRPAVAFAGFLVPFAAQLAVPAAFRAEYFADAGWHGGEYAYAFIGVAVGSTVLGCAVKFLRPPWNSVGTGLVLAGTLGFVTVLVVFAVFLVALSQWASTT
;
A
#
# COMPACT_ATOMS: atom_id res chain seq x y z
N MET A 1 17.55 26.27 30.18
CA MET A 1 16.80 25.16 29.55
C MET A 1 16.43 25.62 28.15
N ILE A 2 17.17 25.18 27.13
CA ILE A 2 16.76 25.43 25.74
C ILE A 2 15.85 24.28 25.38
N GLU A 3 14.56 24.53 25.51
CA GLU A 3 13.51 23.66 25.02
C GLU A 3 13.61 23.68 23.49
N VAL A 4 14.43 22.77 22.95
CA VAL A 4 14.51 22.53 21.51
C VAL A 4 13.14 22.02 21.12
N GLU A 5 12.30 22.96 20.71
CA GLU A 5 11.01 22.74 20.09
C GLU A 5 11.17 21.57 19.13
N ARG A 6 10.62 20.43 19.54
CA ARG A 6 10.68 19.16 18.83
C ARG A 6 9.87 19.35 17.55
N ARG A 7 10.48 20.02 16.56
CA ARG A 7 9.87 20.42 15.30
C ARG A 7 9.39 19.13 14.65
N LYS A 8 8.11 18.80 14.84
CA LYS A 8 7.43 17.71 14.14
C LYS A 8 7.73 17.99 12.67
N ARG A 9 8.49 17.12 12.00
CA ARG A 9 8.81 17.24 10.58
C ARG A 9 7.73 16.43 9.82
N PRO A 10 6.55 17.00 9.51
CA PRO A 10 5.47 16.28 8.84
C PRO A 10 5.90 15.77 7.46
N ALA A 11 6.85 16.46 6.81
CA ALA A 11 7.42 16.06 5.53
C ALA A 11 8.00 14.62 5.54
N VAL A 12 8.56 14.18 6.67
CA VAL A 12 9.16 12.85 6.80
C VAL A 12 8.08 11.76 6.93
N ALA A 13 6.96 12.06 7.59
CA ALA A 13 5.79 11.17 7.60
C ALA A 13 5.15 11.07 6.21
N PHE A 14 5.09 12.21 5.51
CA PHE A 14 4.53 12.27 4.16
C PHE A 14 5.36 11.44 3.17
N ALA A 15 6.69 11.50 3.25
CA ALA A 15 7.55 10.65 2.42
C ALA A 15 7.31 9.14 2.69
N GLY A 16 7.16 8.75 3.96
CA GLY A 16 6.84 7.38 4.34
C GLY A 16 5.50 6.88 3.83
N PHE A 17 4.55 7.78 3.58
CA PHE A 17 3.27 7.48 2.94
C PHE A 17 3.36 7.50 1.41
N LEU A 18 4.00 8.51 0.85
CA LEU A 18 3.99 8.79 -0.59
C LEU A 18 4.65 7.67 -1.40
N VAL A 19 5.76 7.10 -0.91
CA VAL A 19 6.48 6.04 -1.61
C VAL A 19 5.63 4.77 -1.78
N PRO A 20 5.13 4.12 -0.71
CA PRO A 20 4.29 2.94 -0.87
C PRO A 20 2.96 3.26 -1.56
N PHE A 21 2.40 4.45 -1.37
CA PHE A 21 1.17 4.86 -2.05
C PHE A 21 1.37 5.00 -3.56
N ALA A 22 2.47 5.66 -3.99
CA ALA A 22 2.82 5.76 -5.40
C ALA A 22 3.10 4.37 -6.00
N ALA A 23 3.76 3.47 -5.26
CA ALA A 23 3.96 2.09 -5.70
C ALA A 23 2.62 1.35 -5.88
N GLN A 24 1.67 1.52 -4.96
CA GLN A 24 0.31 0.98 -5.10
C GLN A 24 -0.44 1.54 -6.31
N LEU A 25 -0.25 2.80 -6.67
CA LEU A 25 -0.83 3.38 -7.90
C LEU A 25 -0.11 2.93 -9.18
N ALA A 26 1.20 2.69 -9.10
CA ALA A 26 2.01 2.27 -10.23
C ALA A 26 1.66 0.85 -10.69
N VAL A 27 1.34 -0.07 -9.77
CA VAL A 27 0.98 -1.46 -10.13
C VAL A 27 -0.25 -1.57 -11.06
N PRO A 28 -1.43 -0.99 -10.76
CA PRO A 28 -2.57 -1.04 -11.67
C PRO A 28 -2.35 -0.22 -12.95
N ALA A 29 -1.55 0.85 -12.89
CA ALA A 29 -1.14 1.57 -14.09
C ALA A 29 -0.26 0.71 -15.01
N ALA A 30 0.71 -0.01 -14.43
CA ALA A 30 1.57 -0.96 -15.14
C ALA A 30 0.78 -2.13 -15.72
N PHE A 31 -0.20 -2.65 -14.98
CA PHE A 31 -1.13 -3.68 -15.48
C PHE A 31 -1.90 -3.19 -16.71
N ARG A 32 -2.49 -1.98 -16.64
CA ARG A 32 -3.22 -1.40 -17.78
C ARG A 32 -2.36 -1.11 -19.00
N ALA A 33 -1.09 -0.80 -18.78
CA ALA A 33 -0.12 -0.56 -19.85
C ALA A 33 0.55 -1.85 -20.35
N GLU A 34 0.20 -3.02 -19.78
CA GLU A 34 0.86 -4.30 -20.05
C GLU A 34 2.38 -4.22 -19.91
N TYR A 35 2.86 -3.38 -18.98
CA TYR A 35 4.25 -2.91 -18.96
C TYR A 35 5.28 -4.03 -18.77
N PHE A 36 4.91 -5.08 -18.05
CA PHE A 36 5.74 -6.27 -17.82
C PHE A 36 5.28 -7.50 -18.62
N ALA A 37 4.46 -7.33 -19.66
CA ALA A 37 4.01 -8.44 -20.51
C ALA A 37 5.20 -9.16 -21.17
N ASP A 38 6.21 -8.43 -21.62
CA ASP A 38 7.45 -8.99 -22.19
C ASP A 38 8.25 -9.82 -21.17
N ALA A 39 8.06 -9.55 -19.87
CA ALA A 39 8.64 -10.31 -18.78
C ALA A 39 7.74 -11.47 -18.31
N GLY A 40 6.64 -11.74 -19.02
CA GLY A 40 5.69 -12.81 -18.72
C GLY A 40 4.70 -12.51 -17.59
N TRP A 41 4.54 -11.25 -17.19
CA TRP A 41 3.58 -10.89 -16.15
C TRP A 41 2.15 -10.95 -16.67
N HIS A 42 1.28 -11.63 -15.91
CA HIS A 42 -0.16 -11.64 -16.10
C HIS A 42 -0.86 -10.95 -14.93
N GLY A 43 -2.19 -10.90 -14.95
CA GLY A 43 -2.98 -10.20 -13.93
C GLY A 43 -2.70 -10.66 -12.49
N GLY A 44 -2.33 -11.93 -12.30
CA GLY A 44 -2.00 -12.48 -10.98
C GLY A 44 -0.73 -11.86 -10.38
N GLU A 45 0.31 -11.70 -11.19
CA GLU A 45 1.61 -11.14 -10.78
C GLU A 45 1.47 -9.68 -10.32
N TYR A 46 0.69 -8.88 -11.04
CA TYR A 46 0.36 -7.52 -10.59
C TYR A 46 -0.44 -7.52 -9.29
N ALA A 47 -1.38 -8.46 -9.11
CA ALA A 47 -2.13 -8.59 -7.86
C ALA A 47 -1.21 -8.94 -6.68
N TYR A 48 -0.29 -9.90 -6.86
CA TYR A 48 0.71 -10.24 -5.85
C TYR A 48 1.65 -9.07 -5.54
N ALA A 49 2.08 -8.30 -6.54
CA ALA A 49 2.88 -7.12 -6.34
C ALA A 49 2.13 -6.05 -5.51
N PHE A 50 0.86 -5.79 -5.82
CA PHE A 50 0.04 -4.84 -5.06
C PHE A 50 -0.12 -5.27 -3.59
N ILE A 51 -0.47 -6.54 -3.36
CA ILE A 51 -0.59 -7.11 -2.01
C ILE A 51 0.75 -7.04 -1.28
N GLY A 52 1.84 -7.40 -1.97
CA GLY A 52 3.21 -7.33 -1.44
C GLY A 52 3.59 -5.93 -0.98
N VAL A 53 3.24 -4.88 -1.74
CA VAL A 53 3.47 -3.49 -1.34
C VAL A 53 2.64 -3.16 -0.09
N ALA A 54 1.36 -3.53 -0.04
CA ALA A 54 0.49 -3.23 1.11
C ALA A 54 0.93 -3.93 2.40
N VAL A 55 1.23 -5.22 2.33
CA VAL A 55 1.71 -6.00 3.48
C VAL A 55 3.12 -5.55 3.87
N GLY A 56 4.01 -5.40 2.89
CA GLY A 56 5.39 -5.00 3.09
C GLY A 56 5.50 -3.62 3.75
N SER A 57 4.74 -2.62 3.30
CA SER A 57 4.75 -1.30 3.92
C SER A 57 4.17 -1.32 5.33
N THR A 58 3.13 -2.13 5.59
CA THR A 58 2.58 -2.29 6.94
C THR A 58 3.62 -2.89 7.90
N VAL A 59 4.24 -4.01 7.51
CA VAL A 59 5.25 -4.71 8.32
C VAL A 59 6.47 -3.82 8.55
N LEU A 60 7.01 -3.18 7.51
CA LEU A 60 8.12 -2.24 7.62
C LEU A 60 7.77 -1.04 8.51
N GLY A 61 6.56 -0.49 8.36
CA GLY A 61 6.08 0.60 9.20
C GLY A 61 6.00 0.22 10.68
N CYS A 62 5.49 -0.98 10.99
CA CYS A 62 5.48 -1.54 12.34
C CYS A 62 6.91 -1.75 12.88
N ALA A 63 7.82 -2.30 12.08
CA ALA A 63 9.22 -2.49 12.47
C ALA A 63 9.92 -1.15 12.78
N VAL A 64 9.72 -0.13 11.93
CA VAL A 64 10.22 1.23 12.17
C VAL A 64 9.66 1.78 13.48
N LYS A 65 8.36 1.59 13.76
CA LYS A 65 7.78 2.04 15.03
C LYS A 65 8.31 1.30 16.25
N PHE A 66 8.58 0.01 16.11
CA PHE A 66 9.15 -0.82 17.16
C PHE A 66 10.58 -0.39 17.53
N LEU A 67 11.43 -0.13 16.53
CA LEU A 67 12.83 0.25 16.73
C LEU A 67 13.02 1.72 17.18
N ARG A 68 11.96 2.54 17.10
CA ARG A 68 11.95 3.96 17.52
C ARG A 68 13.15 4.79 17.00
N PRO A 69 13.53 4.70 15.71
CA PRO A 69 14.58 5.53 15.13
C PRO A 69 14.18 7.02 15.12
N PRO A 70 15.12 7.96 14.93
CA PRO A 70 14.83 9.40 14.92
C PRO A 70 13.79 9.82 13.84
N TRP A 71 13.60 9.00 12.80
CA TRP A 71 12.59 9.16 11.75
C TRP A 71 11.34 8.29 11.98
N ASN A 72 10.95 8.04 13.23
CA ASN A 72 9.78 7.22 13.58
C ASN A 72 8.46 7.65 12.87
N SER A 73 8.36 8.94 12.48
CA SER A 73 7.23 9.45 11.72
C SER A 73 7.05 8.80 10.34
N VAL A 74 8.13 8.30 9.71
CA VAL A 74 8.08 7.49 8.47
C VAL A 74 7.24 6.23 8.68
N GLY A 75 7.41 5.58 9.84
CA GLY A 75 6.71 4.34 10.16
C GLY A 75 5.19 4.52 10.17
N THR A 76 4.70 5.68 10.63
CA THR A 76 3.27 5.99 10.57
C THR A 76 2.77 6.14 9.13
N GLY A 77 3.54 6.80 8.25
CA GLY A 77 3.19 6.91 6.83
C GLY A 77 3.13 5.55 6.12
N LEU A 78 4.11 4.69 6.39
CA LEU A 78 4.19 3.33 5.86
C LEU A 78 2.99 2.46 6.28
N VAL A 79 2.62 2.51 7.57
CA VAL A 79 1.45 1.80 8.09
C VAL A 79 0.16 2.34 7.47
N LEU A 80 0.01 3.66 7.35
CA LEU A 80 -1.18 4.27 6.75
C LEU A 80 -1.36 3.85 5.29
N ALA A 81 -0.31 3.95 4.47
CA ALA A 81 -0.38 3.53 3.07
C ALA A 81 -0.62 2.01 2.94
N GLY A 82 0.03 1.21 3.78
CA GLY A 82 -0.17 -0.24 3.77
C GLY A 82 -1.58 -0.65 4.15
N THR A 83 -2.13 -0.04 5.19
CA THR A 83 -3.51 -0.27 5.63
C THR A 83 -4.50 0.16 4.56
N LEU A 84 -4.28 1.31 3.92
CA LEU A 84 -5.13 1.79 2.83
C LEU A 84 -5.14 0.81 1.66
N GLY A 85 -3.96 0.34 1.21
CA GLY A 85 -3.86 -0.67 0.16
C GLY A 85 -4.55 -1.98 0.54
N PHE A 86 -4.41 -2.43 1.79
CA PHE A 86 -5.09 -3.63 2.26
C PHE A 86 -6.63 -3.48 2.24
N VAL A 87 -7.14 -2.33 2.71
CA VAL A 87 -8.58 -2.01 2.61
C VAL A 87 -9.05 -2.01 1.15
N THR A 88 -8.25 -1.47 0.23
CA THR A 88 -8.57 -1.52 -1.21
C THR A 88 -8.73 -2.96 -1.71
N VAL A 89 -7.84 -3.88 -1.33
CA VAL A 89 -7.96 -5.31 -1.69
C VAL A 89 -9.27 -5.90 -1.17
N LEU A 90 -9.61 -5.64 0.09
CA LEU A 90 -10.86 -6.13 0.68
C LEU A 90 -12.10 -5.59 -0.04
N VAL A 91 -12.10 -4.31 -0.41
CA VAL A 91 -13.20 -3.70 -1.16
C VAL A 91 -13.35 -4.34 -2.54
N VAL A 92 -12.25 -4.50 -3.28
CA VAL A 92 -12.26 -5.14 -4.60
C VAL A 92 -12.75 -6.58 -4.49
N PHE A 93 -12.28 -7.33 -3.50
CA PHE A 93 -12.72 -8.70 -3.25
C PHE A 93 -14.21 -8.78 -2.94
N ALA A 94 -14.72 -7.91 -2.07
CA ALA A 94 -16.15 -7.84 -1.74
C ALA A 94 -17.00 -7.51 -2.98
N VAL A 95 -16.58 -6.54 -3.80
CA VAL A 95 -17.26 -6.20 -5.07
C VAL A 95 -17.29 -7.40 -6.01
N PHE A 96 -16.19 -8.15 -6.10
CA PHE A 96 -16.12 -9.35 -6.93
C PHE A 96 -17.07 -10.45 -6.45
N LEU A 97 -17.14 -10.70 -5.14
CA LEU A 97 -18.10 -11.65 -4.56
C LEU A 97 -19.55 -11.23 -4.81
N VAL A 98 -19.85 -9.94 -4.68
CA VAL A 98 -21.18 -9.41 -5.00
C VAL A 98 -21.50 -9.65 -6.47
N ALA A 99 -20.60 -9.33 -7.39
CA ALA A 99 -20.81 -9.58 -8.83
C ALA A 99 -21.07 -11.07 -9.13
N LEU A 100 -20.30 -11.99 -8.53
CA LEU A 100 -20.50 -13.43 -8.68
C LEU A 100 -21.85 -13.90 -8.14
N SER A 101 -22.27 -13.39 -6.98
CA SER A 101 -23.58 -13.74 -6.41
C SER A 101 -24.75 -13.30 -7.28
N GLN A 102 -24.67 -12.11 -7.89
CA GLN A 102 -25.68 -11.63 -8.83
C GLN A 102 -25.72 -12.49 -10.11
N TRP A 103 -24.55 -12.87 -10.62
CA TRP A 103 -24.47 -13.73 -11.80
C TRP A 103 -25.06 -15.12 -11.54
N ALA A 104 -24.72 -15.74 -10.41
CA ALA A 104 -25.29 -17.03 -10.00
C ALA A 104 -26.82 -16.98 -9.82
N SER A 105 -27.39 -15.83 -9.42
CA SER A 105 -28.83 -15.65 -9.28
C SER A 105 -29.59 -15.39 -10.60
N THR A 106 -28.87 -15.11 -11.69
CA THR A 106 -29.46 -14.84 -13.02
C THR A 106 -29.34 -16.04 -13.97
N THR A 107 -28.74 -17.14 -13.52
CA THR A 107 -28.60 -18.41 -14.26
C THR A 107 -29.53 -19.45 -13.68
#